data_AF-C0RFR0-F1
#
_entry.id   AF-C0RFR0-F1
#
_cell.length_a   1.000
_cell.length_b   1.000
_cell.length_c   1.000
_cell.angle_alpha   90.00
_cell.angle_beta   90.00
_cell.angle_gamma   90.00
#
_symmetry.space_group_name_H-M   'P 1'
#
loop_
_entity.id
_entity.type
_entity.pdbx_description
1 polymer ?
#
loop_
_entity_poly.entity_id
_entity_poly.type
_entity_poly.pdbx_seq_one_letter_code
_entity_poly.pdbx_strand_id
1 'polypeptide(L)'
;MHLECFKCHDTPPKIVPGRPERSWMSSFHSRAPYRCLPLTMANSTGWEILCPTDIEVSWNGGLAKQDLLVKNVANDSISIEHFAQSHFSHGILTFHTGYLFRTPANFALWVNGAPNHIKDGIQPLTALVETEWLPFPFTMNWHMTRPGTVRFEKGEPFCFIQIIEHKKMDDVVPTIKGLSDDPTLKAQYETWSASRSNFNQALADQVPETVKQGWQKKYFRGEIIPSSAEEILAKNHIHKRKLNNPISE
;
A
#
# COMPACT_ATOMS: atom_id res chain seq x y z
N MET A 1 6.99 0.18 -20.30
CA MET A 1 7.73 -0.58 -19.29
C MET A 1 6.85 -1.72 -18.80
N HIS A 2 7.37 -2.94 -18.73
CA HIS A 2 6.65 -4.11 -18.24
C HIS A 2 7.37 -4.69 -17.01
N LEU A 3 6.62 -5.25 -16.08
CA LEU A 3 7.12 -6.15 -15.05
C LEU A 3 6.87 -7.57 -15.55
N GLU A 4 7.92 -8.32 -15.82
CA GLU A 4 7.77 -9.70 -16.25
C GLU A 4 7.50 -10.58 -15.02
N CYS A 5 6.49 -11.46 -15.12
CA CYS A 5 6.05 -12.33 -14.03
C CYS A 5 6.02 -13.77 -14.54
N PHE A 6 7.08 -14.54 -14.29
CA PHE A 6 7.20 -15.94 -14.71
C PHE A 6 6.54 -16.84 -13.69
N LYS A 7 5.55 -17.64 -14.11
CA LYS A 7 4.85 -18.58 -13.21
C LYS A 7 5.77 -19.72 -12.80
N CYS A 8 5.82 -20.04 -11.51
CA CYS A 8 6.58 -21.21 -11.01
C CYS A 8 5.76 -22.51 -11.04
N HIS A 9 4.45 -22.42 -11.27
CA HIS A 9 3.52 -23.55 -11.39
C HIS A 9 2.27 -23.12 -12.17
N ASP A 10 1.37 -24.06 -12.50
CA ASP A 10 0.24 -23.81 -13.42
C ASP A 10 -0.81 -22.81 -12.87
N THR A 11 -0.99 -22.80 -11.55
CA THR A 11 -2.06 -22.07 -10.85
C THR A 11 -1.53 -21.09 -9.81
N PRO A 12 -0.71 -20.09 -10.18
CA PRO A 12 -0.17 -19.13 -9.23
C PRO A 12 -1.26 -18.20 -8.67
N PRO A 13 -1.05 -17.65 -7.46
CA PRO A 13 -1.91 -16.62 -6.88
C PRO A 13 -2.20 -15.47 -7.86
N LYS A 14 -3.42 -14.95 -7.86
CA LYS A 14 -3.82 -13.92 -8.83
C LYS A 14 -3.17 -12.58 -8.51
N ILE A 15 -2.56 -11.95 -9.52
CA ILE A 15 -2.10 -10.55 -9.46
C ILE A 15 -3.21 -9.64 -10.00
N VAL A 16 -3.55 -8.57 -9.29
CA VAL A 16 -4.52 -7.55 -9.72
C VAL A 16 -4.02 -6.14 -9.43
N PRO A 17 -4.46 -5.11 -10.18
CA PRO A 17 -4.21 -3.72 -9.80
C PRO A 17 -4.68 -3.43 -8.37
N GLY A 18 -3.89 -2.64 -7.63
CA GLY A 18 -4.27 -2.17 -6.31
C GLY A 18 -5.60 -1.43 -6.32
N ARG A 19 -6.47 -1.74 -5.37
CA ARG A 19 -7.82 -1.16 -5.27
C ARG A 19 -7.78 0.03 -4.32
N PRO A 20 -8.42 1.18 -4.61
CA PRO A 20 -8.45 2.29 -3.66
C PRO A 20 -9.28 2.01 -2.40
N GLU A 21 -10.23 1.07 -2.46
CA GLU A 21 -11.18 0.77 -1.38
C GLU A 21 -10.59 -0.05 -0.24
N ARG A 22 -10.98 0.26 1.00
CA ARG A 22 -10.72 -0.56 2.19
C ARG A 22 -12.01 -0.72 2.99
N SER A 23 -12.19 -1.88 3.63
CA SER A 23 -13.38 -2.18 4.42
C SER A 23 -13.62 -1.13 5.52
N TRP A 24 -12.60 -0.82 6.31
CA TRP A 24 -12.68 0.18 7.37
C TRP A 24 -12.89 1.60 6.83
N MET A 25 -12.37 1.94 5.65
CA MET A 25 -12.61 3.26 5.04
C MET A 25 -14.07 3.39 4.58
N SER A 26 -14.63 2.30 4.05
CA SER A 26 -16.01 2.19 3.58
C SER A 26 -17.04 2.20 4.72
N SER A 27 -16.65 1.76 5.92
CA SER A 27 -17.54 1.73 7.09
C SER A 27 -17.73 3.09 7.77
N PHE A 28 -16.92 4.10 7.46
CA PHE A 28 -17.12 5.46 7.99
C PHE A 28 -18.42 6.05 7.44
N HIS A 29 -19.25 6.65 8.31
CA HIS A 29 -20.57 7.20 7.98
C HIS A 29 -20.55 8.15 6.76
N SER A 30 -19.51 8.97 6.62
CA SER A 30 -19.34 9.92 5.51
C SER A 30 -18.30 9.50 4.47
N ARG A 31 -17.75 8.28 4.60
CA ARG A 31 -16.61 7.81 3.79
C ARG A 31 -15.44 8.80 3.80
N ALA A 32 -15.31 9.57 4.87
CA ALA A 32 -14.31 10.63 5.01
C ALA A 32 -12.86 10.19 4.75
N PRO A 33 -12.41 8.96 5.06
CA PRO A 33 -11.06 8.54 4.74
C PRO A 33 -10.71 8.61 3.24
N TYR A 34 -11.69 8.45 2.34
CA TYR A 34 -11.49 8.59 0.90
C TYR A 34 -11.22 10.04 0.44
N ARG A 35 -11.44 11.02 1.32
CA ARG A 35 -11.07 12.43 1.08
C ARG A 35 -9.55 12.63 1.22
N CYS A 36 -8.86 11.72 1.89
CA CYS A 36 -7.40 11.69 1.95
C CYS A 36 -6.87 11.07 0.65
N LEU A 37 -6.69 11.91 -0.36
CA LEU A 37 -6.13 11.49 -1.65
C LEU A 37 -4.78 10.74 -1.52
N PRO A 38 -3.86 11.10 -0.61
CA PRO A 38 -2.64 10.30 -0.40
C PRO A 38 -2.92 8.84 -0.04
N LEU A 39 -3.95 8.55 0.79
CA LEU A 39 -4.31 7.17 1.14
C LEU A 39 -4.83 6.40 -0.07
N THR A 40 -5.75 6.98 -0.83
CA THR A 40 -6.36 6.29 -1.99
C THR A 40 -5.35 6.09 -3.12
N MET A 41 -4.42 7.03 -3.30
CA MET A 41 -3.29 6.91 -4.23
C MET A 41 -2.32 5.82 -3.79
N ALA A 42 -1.96 5.74 -2.49
CA ALA A 42 -1.13 4.65 -1.97
C ALA A 42 -1.78 3.28 -2.19
N ASN A 43 -3.07 3.16 -1.89
CA ASN A 43 -3.85 1.92 -2.06
C ASN A 43 -3.84 1.37 -3.50
N SER A 44 -3.68 2.24 -4.51
CA SER A 44 -3.77 1.93 -5.93
C SER A 44 -2.45 2.12 -6.70
N THR A 45 -1.35 2.41 -6.00
CA THR A 45 -0.01 2.52 -6.58
C THR A 45 0.71 1.20 -6.39
N GLY A 46 0.38 0.21 -7.21
CA GLY A 46 0.99 -1.12 -7.17
C GLY A 46 -0.01 -2.22 -7.49
N TRP A 47 0.42 -3.46 -7.33
CA TRP A 47 -0.40 -4.65 -7.59
C TRP A 47 -0.56 -5.48 -6.33
N GLU A 48 -1.76 -6.01 -6.12
CA GLU A 48 -2.09 -6.95 -5.07
C GLU A 48 -1.90 -8.39 -5.58
N ILE A 49 -1.33 -9.26 -4.75
CA ILE A 49 -1.33 -10.71 -4.95
C ILE A 49 -2.31 -11.32 -3.95
N LEU A 50 -3.28 -12.07 -4.46
CA LEU A 50 -4.47 -12.48 -3.72
C LEU A 50 -4.38 -13.92 -3.23
N CYS A 51 -4.90 -14.18 -2.03
CA CYS A 51 -5.06 -15.53 -1.49
C CYS A 51 -5.94 -16.37 -2.45
N PRO A 52 -5.48 -17.56 -2.86
CA PRO A 52 -6.26 -18.44 -3.75
C PRO A 52 -7.36 -19.22 -3.01
N THR A 53 -7.26 -19.33 -1.68
CA THR A 53 -8.15 -20.07 -0.79
C THR A 53 -8.26 -19.39 0.58
N ASP A 54 -9.22 -19.81 1.40
CA ASP A 54 -9.38 -19.37 2.79
C ASP A 54 -8.40 -20.12 3.69
N ILE A 55 -7.60 -19.37 4.47
CA ILE A 55 -6.64 -19.96 5.39
C ILE A 55 -6.83 -19.44 6.81
N GLU A 56 -6.54 -20.31 7.77
CA GLU A 56 -6.47 -19.97 9.19
C GLU A 56 -5.04 -20.20 9.69
N VAL A 57 -4.50 -19.19 10.36
CA VAL A 57 -3.15 -19.21 10.92
C VAL A 57 -3.26 -19.04 12.42
N SER A 58 -2.80 -20.04 13.17
CA SER A 58 -2.82 -20.04 14.63
C SER A 58 -1.40 -20.12 15.17
N TRP A 59 -1.04 -19.22 16.07
CA TRP A 59 0.25 -19.21 16.74
C TRP A 59 0.08 -19.20 18.26
N ASN A 60 0.77 -20.11 18.95
CA ASN A 60 0.66 -20.28 20.40
C ASN A 60 1.62 -19.36 21.22
N GLY A 61 2.47 -18.56 20.56
CA GLY A 61 3.48 -17.70 21.21
C GLY A 61 4.87 -18.31 21.33
N GLY A 62 5.03 -19.58 20.97
CA GLY A 62 6.31 -20.27 21.00
C GLY A 62 7.24 -19.87 19.86
N LEU A 63 8.52 -20.17 20.02
CA LEU A 63 9.58 -19.71 19.11
C LEU A 63 9.87 -20.69 17.98
N ALA A 64 9.36 -21.93 18.04
CA ALA A 64 9.68 -22.97 17.09
C ALA A 64 8.82 -22.87 15.81
N LYS A 65 9.24 -23.57 14.76
CA LYS A 65 8.50 -23.60 13.48
C LYS A 65 7.08 -24.16 13.68
N GLN A 66 6.95 -25.24 14.46
CA GLN A 66 5.68 -25.92 14.72
C GLN A 66 4.69 -25.15 15.60
N ASP A 67 5.14 -24.06 16.23
CA ASP A 67 4.28 -23.25 17.10
C ASP A 67 3.28 -22.39 16.31
N LEU A 68 3.54 -22.20 15.00
CA LEU A 68 2.63 -21.57 14.04
C LEU A 68 2.07 -22.62 13.09
N LEU A 69 0.75 -22.79 13.10
CA LEU A 69 0.01 -23.72 12.26
C LEU A 69 -0.77 -22.96 11.20
N VAL A 70 -0.68 -23.42 9.95
CA VAL A 70 -1.43 -22.90 8.82
C VAL A 70 -2.36 -24.00 8.32
N LYS A 71 -3.65 -23.69 8.15
CA LYS A 71 -4.66 -24.62 7.66
C LYS A 71 -5.41 -24.00 6.49
N ASN A 72 -5.62 -24.76 5.43
CA ASN A 72 -6.68 -24.47 4.47
C ASN A 72 -8.01 -24.82 5.15
N VAL A 73 -8.92 -23.84 5.27
CA VAL A 73 -10.24 -24.00 5.87
C VAL A 73 -11.38 -23.86 4.86
N ALA A 74 -11.04 -23.73 3.57
CA ALA A 74 -12.00 -23.80 2.49
C ALA A 74 -12.31 -25.26 2.11
N ASN A 75 -13.46 -25.46 1.46
CA ASN A 75 -13.80 -26.73 0.83
C ASN A 75 -13.28 -26.76 -0.62
N ASP A 76 -11.95 -26.72 -0.78
CA ASP A 76 -11.28 -26.83 -2.09
C ASP A 76 -10.06 -27.77 -2.04
N SER A 77 -9.47 -28.04 -3.21
CA SER A 77 -8.34 -28.96 -3.36
C SER A 77 -6.97 -28.27 -3.33
N ILE A 78 -6.89 -27.00 -2.90
CA ILE A 78 -5.64 -26.24 -2.92
C ILE A 78 -4.73 -26.73 -1.79
N SER A 79 -3.55 -27.23 -2.16
CA SER A 79 -2.51 -27.56 -1.18
C SER A 79 -1.96 -26.30 -0.53
N ILE A 80 -2.02 -26.25 0.80
CA ILE A 80 -1.55 -25.11 1.58
C ILE A 80 -0.02 -25.02 1.60
N GLU A 81 0.69 -26.14 1.53
CA GLU A 81 2.16 -26.20 1.70
C GLU A 81 2.91 -25.42 0.62
N HIS A 82 2.37 -25.34 -0.59
CA HIS A 82 2.93 -24.56 -1.70
C HIS A 82 2.48 -23.09 -1.69
N PHE A 83 1.56 -22.71 -0.80
CA PHE A 83 1.03 -21.35 -0.71
C PHE A 83 1.48 -20.63 0.55
N ALA A 84 1.31 -21.21 1.74
CA ALA A 84 1.60 -20.58 3.01
C ALA A 84 2.08 -21.59 4.05
N GLN A 85 3.13 -21.23 4.80
CA GLN A 85 3.73 -22.10 5.81
C GLN A 85 4.39 -21.29 6.92
N SER A 86 4.63 -21.93 8.06
CA SER A 86 5.64 -21.48 9.03
C SER A 86 7.01 -21.87 8.49
N HIS A 87 7.89 -20.91 8.16
CA HIS A 87 9.24 -21.22 7.65
C HIS A 87 10.35 -20.70 8.56
N PHE A 88 10.28 -19.43 8.94
CA PHE A 88 11.33 -18.74 9.69
C PHE A 88 11.19 -18.80 11.22
N SER A 89 10.24 -19.58 11.75
CA SER A 89 9.94 -19.71 13.19
C SER A 89 9.48 -18.38 13.83
N HIS A 90 9.41 -18.27 15.16
CA HIS A 90 9.08 -17.01 15.88
C HIS A 90 7.80 -16.31 15.41
N GLY A 91 6.74 -17.06 15.07
CA GLY A 91 5.47 -16.47 14.63
C GLY A 91 5.51 -15.84 13.23
N ILE A 92 6.49 -16.19 12.39
CA ILE A 92 6.56 -15.73 11.00
C ILE A 92 5.73 -16.65 10.08
N LEU A 93 4.69 -16.08 9.50
CA LEU A 93 3.92 -16.65 8.40
C LEU A 93 4.57 -16.29 7.06
N THR A 94 4.87 -17.30 6.26
CA THR A 94 5.56 -17.16 4.98
C THR A 94 4.63 -17.57 3.84
N PHE A 95 4.34 -16.65 2.93
CA PHE A 95 3.59 -16.90 1.71
C PHE A 95 4.51 -17.01 0.49
N HIS A 96 4.25 -17.97 -0.36
CA HIS A 96 4.85 -18.07 -1.69
C HIS A 96 4.04 -17.23 -2.69
N THR A 97 4.73 -16.38 -3.45
CA THR A 97 4.07 -15.54 -4.46
C THR A 97 3.63 -16.35 -5.69
N GLY A 98 4.30 -17.47 -5.97
CA GLY A 98 4.08 -18.30 -7.16
C GLY A 98 4.76 -17.76 -8.43
N TYR A 99 5.58 -16.72 -8.31
CA TYR A 99 6.23 -16.08 -9.45
C TYR A 99 7.72 -15.81 -9.22
N LEU A 100 8.49 -15.88 -10.30
CA LEU A 100 9.76 -15.20 -10.46
C LEU A 100 9.48 -13.87 -11.16
N PHE A 101 9.87 -12.77 -10.54
CA PHE A 101 9.66 -11.42 -11.08
C PHE A 101 10.94 -10.91 -11.73
N ARG A 102 10.81 -10.24 -12.87
CA ARG A 102 11.93 -9.49 -13.48
C ARG A 102 11.54 -8.04 -13.75
N THR A 103 12.27 -7.13 -13.12
CA THR A 103 12.19 -5.69 -13.36
C THR A 103 13.24 -5.25 -14.39
N PRO A 104 13.05 -4.11 -15.06
CA PRO A 104 14.11 -3.49 -15.84
C PRO A 104 15.32 -3.13 -14.97
N ALA A 105 16.46 -2.89 -15.61
CA ALA A 105 17.68 -2.45 -14.93
C ALA A 105 17.45 -1.19 -14.09
N ASN A 106 18.05 -1.15 -12.90
CA ASN A 106 17.97 -0.16 -11.83
C ASN A 106 16.65 -0.12 -11.05
N PHE A 107 15.71 -1.02 -11.36
CA PHE A 107 14.45 -1.14 -10.65
C PHE A 107 14.41 -2.39 -9.77
N ALA A 108 13.73 -2.26 -8.64
CA ALA A 108 13.45 -3.33 -7.71
C ALA A 108 11.95 -3.35 -7.38
N LEU A 109 11.51 -4.45 -6.76
CA LEU A 109 10.19 -4.50 -6.14
C LEU A 109 10.27 -4.07 -4.67
N TRP A 110 9.49 -3.07 -4.31
CA TRP A 110 9.12 -2.79 -2.93
C TRP A 110 7.90 -3.65 -2.57
N VAL A 111 8.11 -4.61 -1.68
CA VAL A 111 7.18 -5.67 -1.32
C VAL A 111 6.67 -5.45 0.10
N ASN A 112 5.37 -5.48 0.31
CA ASN A 112 4.72 -5.32 1.61
C ASN A 112 3.32 -5.99 1.61
N GLY A 113 2.55 -5.87 2.69
CA GLY A 113 1.09 -6.05 2.65
C GLY A 113 0.41 -4.88 1.94
N ALA A 114 -0.84 -5.07 1.53
CA ALA A 114 -1.61 -4.02 0.86
C ALA A 114 -1.71 -2.75 1.74
N PRO A 115 -1.37 -1.55 1.21
CA PRO A 115 -1.41 -0.31 1.97
C PRO A 115 -2.78 -0.09 2.62
N ASN A 116 -2.83 0.35 3.87
CA ASN A 116 -4.07 0.60 4.61
C ASN A 116 -5.02 -0.61 4.73
N HIS A 117 -4.55 -1.84 4.44
CA HIS A 117 -5.28 -3.07 4.68
C HIS A 117 -4.95 -3.58 6.09
N ILE A 118 -5.71 -3.10 7.06
CA ILE A 118 -5.45 -3.35 8.48
C ILE A 118 -5.87 -4.78 8.82
N LYS A 119 -4.96 -5.51 9.45
CA LYS A 119 -5.22 -6.83 10.02
C LYS A 119 -4.75 -6.85 11.46
N ASP A 120 -5.60 -7.34 12.35
CA ASP A 120 -5.33 -7.40 13.77
C ASP A 120 -4.55 -8.68 14.10
N GLY A 121 -3.61 -8.59 15.05
CA GLY A 121 -2.80 -9.73 15.52
C GLY A 121 -1.66 -10.17 14.60
N ILE A 122 -1.52 -9.58 13.41
CA ILE A 122 -0.43 -9.91 12.46
C ILE A 122 -0.08 -8.69 11.61
N GLN A 123 1.22 -8.49 11.34
CA GLN A 123 1.74 -7.37 10.58
C GLN A 123 2.57 -7.85 9.38
N PRO A 124 2.38 -7.29 8.17
CA PRO A 124 3.25 -7.61 7.05
C PRO A 124 4.64 -7.04 7.27
N LEU A 125 5.66 -7.80 6.90
CA LEU A 125 7.03 -7.31 6.79
C LEU A 125 7.23 -6.64 5.44
N THR A 126 8.12 -5.65 5.41
CA THR A 126 8.46 -4.91 4.19
C THR A 126 9.84 -5.29 3.70
N ALA A 127 10.00 -5.50 2.40
CA ALA A 127 11.27 -5.81 1.78
C ALA A 127 11.47 -5.04 0.48
N LEU A 128 12.73 -4.71 0.19
CA LEU A 128 13.18 -4.33 -1.13
C LEU A 128 13.82 -5.55 -1.79
N VAL A 129 13.37 -5.93 -2.98
CA VAL A 129 13.84 -7.14 -3.68
C VAL A 129 14.39 -6.74 -5.05
N GLU A 130 15.68 -6.97 -5.25
CA GLU A 130 16.43 -6.63 -6.49
C GLU A 130 16.12 -7.61 -7.63
N THR A 131 14.87 -7.57 -8.10
CA THR A 131 14.34 -8.46 -9.15
C THR A 131 14.93 -8.23 -10.54
N GLU A 132 15.86 -7.29 -10.71
CA GLU A 132 16.55 -7.09 -11.99
C GLU A 132 17.55 -8.22 -12.28
N TRP A 133 18.16 -8.81 -11.24
CA TRP A 133 19.18 -9.85 -11.37
C TRP A 133 18.80 -11.16 -10.69
N LEU A 134 17.78 -11.15 -9.82
CA LEU A 134 17.40 -12.28 -8.98
C LEU A 134 16.88 -13.48 -9.81
N PRO A 135 17.54 -14.65 -9.80
CA PRO A 135 17.12 -15.80 -10.60
C PRO A 135 16.20 -16.77 -9.85
N PHE A 136 15.65 -16.36 -8.70
CA PHE A 136 14.79 -17.19 -7.86
C PHE A 136 13.63 -16.38 -7.26
N PRO A 137 12.51 -17.02 -6.88
CA PRO A 137 11.37 -16.33 -6.30
C PRO A 137 11.69 -15.80 -4.88
N PHE A 138 10.88 -14.85 -4.43
CA PHE A 138 10.86 -14.43 -3.02
C PHE A 138 9.53 -14.81 -2.35
N THR A 139 9.55 -14.86 -1.03
CA THR A 139 8.37 -15.06 -0.19
C THR A 139 7.89 -13.76 0.43
N MET A 140 6.58 -13.59 0.59
CA MET A 140 6.01 -12.51 1.40
C MET A 140 5.85 -12.98 2.85
N ASN A 141 6.40 -12.23 3.80
CA ASN A 141 6.41 -12.63 5.21
C ASN A 141 5.56 -11.70 6.08
N TRP A 142 4.82 -12.30 7.02
CA TRP A 142 4.02 -11.60 8.01
C TRP A 142 4.42 -12.08 9.40
N HIS A 143 4.48 -11.16 10.35
CA HIS A 143 4.86 -11.44 11.74
C HIS A 143 3.63 -11.35 12.64
N MET A 144 3.31 -12.45 13.32
CA MET A 144 2.29 -12.46 14.38
C MET A 144 2.73 -11.52 15.50
N THR A 145 1.88 -10.55 15.87
CA THR A 145 2.23 -9.56 16.89
C THR A 145 1.82 -10.00 18.31
N ARG A 146 1.03 -11.07 18.41
CA ARG A 146 0.64 -11.74 19.65
C ARG A 146 0.13 -13.15 19.34
N PRO A 147 0.13 -14.07 20.34
CA PRO A 147 -0.51 -15.37 20.20
C PRO A 147 -2.00 -15.23 19.84
N GLY A 148 -2.52 -16.17 19.08
CA GLY A 148 -3.90 -16.19 18.64
C GLY A 148 -4.06 -16.70 17.21
N THR A 149 -5.25 -16.47 16.66
CA THR A 149 -5.65 -16.95 15.34
C THR A 149 -6.00 -15.78 14.44
N VAL A 150 -5.50 -15.80 13.21
CA VAL A 150 -5.84 -14.85 12.14
C VAL A 150 -6.29 -15.61 10.90
N ARG A 151 -7.31 -15.10 10.21
CA ARG A 151 -7.85 -15.71 8.98
C ARG A 151 -7.50 -14.85 7.78
N PHE A 152 -7.09 -15.45 6.67
CA PHE A 152 -7.04 -14.77 5.37
C PHE A 152 -8.11 -15.37 4.46
N GLU A 153 -8.91 -14.50 3.84
CA GLU A 153 -9.98 -14.94 2.94
C GLU A 153 -9.50 -15.07 1.50
N LYS A 154 -10.10 -15.97 0.73
CA LYS A 154 -9.91 -16.05 -0.71
C LYS A 154 -10.19 -14.69 -1.36
N GLY A 155 -9.24 -14.20 -2.15
CA GLY A 155 -9.31 -12.87 -2.76
C GLY A 155 -8.84 -11.72 -1.86
N GLU A 156 -8.48 -11.98 -0.60
CA GLU A 156 -7.78 -11.02 0.25
C GLU A 156 -6.33 -10.87 -0.23
N PRO A 157 -5.77 -9.65 -0.26
CA PRO A 157 -4.36 -9.46 -0.62
C PRO A 157 -3.44 -9.88 0.53
N PHE A 158 -2.55 -10.85 0.27
CA PHE A 158 -1.47 -11.19 1.21
C PHE A 158 -0.15 -10.48 0.89
N CYS A 159 0.00 -9.97 -0.34
CA CYS A 159 1.19 -9.28 -0.82
C CYS A 159 0.80 -8.10 -1.71
N PHE A 160 1.62 -7.05 -1.69
CA PHE A 160 1.51 -5.86 -2.50
C PHE A 160 2.89 -5.47 -3.02
N ILE A 161 2.99 -5.31 -4.33
CA ILE A 161 4.26 -5.02 -5.01
C ILE A 161 4.21 -3.67 -5.71
N GLN A 162 5.28 -2.89 -5.55
CA GLN A 162 5.50 -1.63 -6.25
C GLN A 162 6.85 -1.67 -6.95
N ILE A 163 6.93 -1.13 -8.15
CA ILE A 163 8.19 -1.00 -8.88
C ILE A 163 8.82 0.33 -8.48
N ILE A 164 10.05 0.29 -7.98
CA ILE A 164 10.78 1.50 -7.58
C ILE A 164 12.17 1.53 -8.22
N GLU A 165 12.63 2.72 -8.60
CA GLU A 165 13.99 2.96 -9.09
C GLU A 165 14.93 3.10 -7.88
N HIS A 166 15.27 1.98 -7.24
CA HIS A 166 15.87 2.02 -5.90
C HIS A 166 17.31 2.54 -5.91
N LYS A 167 18.10 2.30 -6.95
CA LYS A 167 19.52 2.70 -6.99
C LYS A 167 19.72 4.21 -6.96
N LYS A 168 18.76 4.98 -7.49
CA LYS A 168 18.80 6.46 -7.38
C LYS A 168 18.71 6.95 -5.94
N MET A 169 18.20 6.13 -5.01
CA MET A 169 18.11 6.51 -3.61
C MET A 169 19.49 6.77 -2.99
N ASP A 170 20.52 6.05 -3.45
CA ASP A 170 21.88 6.18 -2.92
C ASP A 170 22.50 7.56 -3.23
N ASP A 171 22.02 8.21 -4.29
CA ASP A 171 22.45 9.56 -4.69
C ASP A 171 21.64 10.68 -3.99
N VAL A 172 20.58 10.33 -3.26
CA VAL A 172 19.71 11.33 -2.62
C VAL A 172 20.33 11.81 -1.31
N VAL A 173 20.67 13.10 -1.28
CA VAL A 173 21.09 13.80 -0.04
C VAL A 173 19.97 14.75 0.41
N PRO A 174 19.32 14.52 1.56
CA PRO A 174 18.35 15.46 2.11
C PRO A 174 18.99 16.82 2.39
N THR A 175 18.45 17.90 1.83
CA THR A 175 18.83 19.27 2.17
C THR A 175 17.81 19.88 3.11
N ILE A 176 18.27 20.41 4.24
CA ILE A 176 17.42 21.07 5.24
C ILE A 176 17.58 22.59 5.07
N LYS A 177 16.48 23.30 4.82
CA LYS A 177 16.44 24.75 4.62
C LYS A 177 15.41 25.39 5.53
N GLY A 178 15.63 26.65 5.91
CA GLY A 178 14.62 27.44 6.61
C GLY A 178 13.50 27.82 5.65
N LEU A 179 12.26 27.87 6.13
CA LEU A 179 11.15 28.35 5.31
C LEU A 179 11.35 29.83 4.89
N SER A 180 12.08 30.61 5.69
CA SER A 180 12.49 31.98 5.36
C SER A 180 13.40 32.09 4.14
N ASP A 181 14.09 31.01 3.76
CA ASP A 181 15.05 31.00 2.65
C ASP A 181 14.33 30.95 1.29
N ASP A 182 13.01 30.67 1.29
CA ASP A 182 12.13 30.74 0.13
C ASP A 182 10.90 31.63 0.46
N PRO A 183 10.99 32.95 0.24
CA PRO A 183 9.90 33.88 0.55
C PRO A 183 8.58 33.57 -0.16
N THR A 184 8.65 33.00 -1.37
CA THR A 184 7.46 32.62 -2.15
C THR A 184 6.75 31.44 -1.48
N LEU A 185 7.49 30.38 -1.16
CA LEU A 185 6.94 29.21 -0.44
C LEU A 185 6.41 29.61 0.94
N LYS A 186 7.11 30.50 1.66
CA LYS A 186 6.65 31.04 2.94
C LYS A 186 5.30 31.73 2.82
N ALA A 187 5.13 32.63 1.85
CA ALA A 187 3.87 33.35 1.63
C ALA A 187 2.72 32.40 1.26
N GLN A 188 3.00 31.37 0.43
CA GLN A 188 2.03 30.30 0.13
C GLN A 188 1.61 29.52 1.37
N TYR A 189 2.58 29.12 2.21
CA TYR A 189 2.32 28.41 3.46
C TYR A 189 1.49 29.26 4.43
N GLU A 190 1.84 30.52 4.64
CA GLU A 190 1.12 31.44 5.53
C GLU A 190 -0.32 31.67 5.05
N THR A 191 -0.52 31.87 3.74
CA THR A 191 -1.85 32.01 3.14
C THR A 191 -2.70 30.75 3.31
N TRP A 192 -2.10 29.58 3.06
CA TRP A 192 -2.75 28.30 3.28
C TRP A 192 -3.11 28.09 4.76
N SER A 193 -2.18 28.39 5.68
CA SER A 193 -2.35 28.23 7.12
C SER A 193 -3.48 29.10 7.67
N ALA A 194 -3.52 30.38 7.27
CA ALA A 194 -4.61 31.29 7.60
C ALA A 194 -5.96 30.78 7.06
N SER A 195 -5.99 30.36 5.78
CA SER A 195 -7.19 29.78 5.17
C SER A 195 -7.67 28.50 5.87
N ARG A 196 -6.74 27.67 6.37
CA ARG A 196 -7.08 26.44 7.09
C ARG A 196 -7.62 26.73 8.48
N SER A 197 -6.99 27.66 9.19
CA SER A 197 -7.42 28.11 10.52
C SER A 197 -8.82 28.73 10.48
N ASN A 198 -9.06 29.64 9.54
CA ASN A 198 -10.38 30.27 9.35
C ASN A 198 -11.46 29.24 9.01
N PHE A 199 -11.15 28.26 8.17
CA PHE A 199 -12.10 27.21 7.81
C PHE A 199 -12.45 26.30 9.00
N ASN A 200 -11.47 25.92 9.81
CA ASN A 200 -11.70 25.10 11.00
C ASN A 200 -12.52 25.88 12.06
N GLN A 201 -12.24 27.17 12.24
CA GLN A 201 -13.02 28.03 13.12
C GLN A 201 -14.47 28.15 12.63
N ALA A 202 -14.69 28.42 11.34
CA ALA A 202 -16.03 28.50 10.76
C ALA A 202 -16.81 27.17 10.84
N LEU A 203 -16.13 26.02 10.79
CA LEU A 203 -16.74 24.72 11.07
C LEU A 203 -17.17 24.60 12.54
N ALA A 204 -16.33 25.03 13.48
CA ALA A 204 -16.64 25.02 14.91
C ALA A 204 -17.83 25.95 15.22
N ASP A 205 -17.88 27.12 14.56
CA ASP A 205 -18.95 28.11 14.68
C ASP A 205 -20.23 27.74 13.90
N GLN A 206 -20.25 26.57 13.25
CA GLN A 206 -21.36 26.07 12.44
C GLN A 206 -21.84 27.02 11.34
N VAL A 207 -20.91 27.76 10.72
CA VAL A 207 -21.22 28.66 9.60
C VAL A 207 -21.86 27.82 8.47
N PRO A 208 -23.10 28.13 8.04
CA PRO A 208 -23.88 27.24 7.17
C PRO A 208 -23.18 26.84 5.87
N GLU A 209 -22.55 27.80 5.18
CA GLU A 209 -21.82 27.52 3.94
C GLU A 209 -20.56 26.66 4.17
N THR A 210 -19.88 26.82 5.30
CA THR A 210 -18.69 26.03 5.65
C THR A 210 -19.07 24.59 6.02
N VAL A 211 -20.15 24.41 6.78
CA VAL A 211 -20.69 23.07 7.10
C VAL A 211 -21.14 22.37 5.82
N LYS A 212 -21.83 23.08 4.93
CA LYS A 212 -22.25 22.58 3.61
C LYS A 212 -21.04 22.20 2.74
N GLN A 213 -19.97 22.98 2.77
CA GLN A 213 -18.72 22.66 2.09
C GLN A 213 -18.05 21.41 2.70
N GLY A 214 -18.08 21.27 4.03
CA GLY A 214 -17.67 20.10 4.82
C GLY A 214 -16.16 19.83 4.86
N TRP A 215 -15.42 20.14 3.80
CA TRP A 215 -13.95 20.04 3.75
C TRP A 215 -13.34 20.86 2.60
N GLN A 216 -12.07 21.22 2.74
CA GLN A 216 -11.30 21.93 1.72
C GLN A 216 -10.71 20.94 0.70
N LYS A 217 -11.03 21.12 -0.59
CA LYS A 217 -10.67 20.19 -1.68
C LYS A 217 -9.38 20.57 -2.44
N LYS A 218 -8.64 21.58 -1.99
CA LYS A 218 -7.51 22.17 -2.73
C LYS A 218 -6.45 21.13 -3.13
N TYR A 219 -5.99 20.32 -2.18
CA TYR A 219 -5.05 19.21 -2.46
C TYR A 219 -5.63 18.21 -3.47
N PHE A 220 -6.91 17.86 -3.34
CA PHE A 220 -7.60 16.93 -4.24
C PHE A 220 -7.69 17.46 -5.69
N ARG A 221 -7.67 18.78 -5.86
CA ARG A 221 -7.72 19.46 -7.15
C ARG A 221 -6.36 19.90 -7.68
N GLY A 222 -5.29 19.72 -6.89
CA GLY A 222 -3.96 20.23 -7.24
C GLY A 222 -3.86 21.77 -7.22
N GLU A 223 -4.65 22.45 -6.39
CA GLU A 223 -4.70 23.92 -6.31
C GLU A 223 -3.74 24.47 -5.22
N ILE A 224 -2.97 25.52 -5.56
CA ILE A 224 -2.06 26.26 -4.65
C ILE A 224 -2.56 27.70 -4.52
N ILE A 225 -2.39 28.32 -3.34
CA ILE A 225 -2.78 29.71 -3.09
C ILE A 225 -1.67 30.46 -2.34
N PRO A 226 -1.26 31.67 -2.79
CA PRO A 226 -1.67 32.30 -4.04
C PRO A 226 -1.13 31.52 -5.25
N SER A 227 -1.87 31.53 -6.36
CA SER A 227 -1.43 30.93 -7.61
C SER A 227 -0.36 31.82 -8.25
N SER A 228 0.89 31.36 -8.31
CA SER A 228 1.93 32.00 -9.15
C SER A 228 1.73 31.59 -10.61
N ALA A 229 2.06 32.50 -11.54
CA ALA A 229 1.88 32.31 -12.99
C ALA A 229 2.77 31.20 -13.61
N GLU A 230 3.77 30.69 -12.89
CA GLU A 230 4.54 29.50 -13.31
C GLU A 230 3.79 28.20 -12.96
N GLU A 231 2.70 27.98 -13.68
CA GLU A 231 1.79 26.83 -13.64
C GLU A 231 2.42 25.53 -14.18
N ILE A 232 3.51 25.05 -13.57
CA ILE A 232 4.16 23.80 -13.99
C ILE A 232 3.75 22.62 -13.09
N LEU A 233 3.32 22.84 -11.83
CA LEU A 233 3.11 21.75 -10.87
C LEU A 233 1.68 21.18 -10.76
N ALA A 234 0.65 21.86 -11.30
CA ALA A 234 -0.73 21.34 -11.31
C ALA A 234 -1.07 20.49 -12.55
N LYS A 235 -0.35 20.66 -13.67
CA LYS A 235 -0.73 20.07 -14.97
C LYS A 235 -0.71 18.53 -14.98
N ASN A 236 0.05 17.92 -14.08
CA ASN A 236 0.20 16.46 -13.97
C ASN A 236 -0.30 15.90 -12.62
N HIS A 237 -1.13 16.66 -11.87
CA HIS A 237 -1.66 16.18 -10.60
C HIS A 237 -2.59 14.97 -10.82
N ILE A 238 -2.23 13.82 -10.24
CA ILE A 238 -3.02 12.60 -10.33
C ILE A 238 -3.90 12.49 -9.09
N HIS A 239 -5.21 12.67 -9.28
CA HIS A 239 -6.23 12.51 -8.24
C HIS A 239 -6.93 11.15 -8.28
N LYS A 240 -6.57 10.29 -9.25
CA LYS A 240 -7.02 8.90 -9.36
C LYS A 240 -6.00 8.09 -10.13
N ARG A 241 -5.49 7.01 -9.54
CA ARG A 241 -4.63 6.05 -10.24
C ARG A 241 -5.44 4.84 -10.71
N LYS A 242 -5.20 4.44 -11.96
CA LYS A 242 -5.73 3.21 -12.56
C LYS A 242 -4.59 2.51 -13.27
N LEU A 243 -4.11 1.42 -12.71
CA LEU A 243 -3.07 0.61 -13.35
C LEU A 243 -3.72 -0.40 -14.30
N ASN A 244 -2.96 -0.80 -15.32
CA ASN A 244 -3.39 -1.81 -16.27
C ASN A 244 -3.47 -3.19 -15.58
N ASN A 245 -4.43 -4.01 -16.02
CA ASN A 245 -4.47 -5.42 -15.64
C ASN A 245 -3.22 -6.14 -16.19
N PRO A 246 -2.71 -7.17 -15.48
CA PRO A 246 -1.72 -8.07 -16.06
C PRO A 246 -2.22 -8.67 -17.38
N ILE A 247 -1.32 -8.80 -18.34
CA ILE A 247 -1.57 -9.40 -19.65
C ILE A 247 -1.00 -10.82 -19.61
N SER A 248 -1.78 -11.80 -20.06
CA SER A 248 -1.27 -13.17 -20.27
C SER A 248 -0.76 -13.27 -21.70
N GLU A 249 0.50 -13.65 -21.85
CA GLU A 249 1.11 -14.04 -23.12
C GLU A 249 1.10 -15.56 -23.27
#